data_AF-A0A7L4NUM1-F1
#
_entry.id   AF-A0A7L4NUM1-F1
#
_cell.length_a   1.000
_cell.length_b   1.000
_cell.length_c   1.000
_cell.angle_alpha   90.00
_cell.angle_beta   90.00
_cell.angle_gamma   90.00
#
_symmetry.space_group_name_H-M   'P 1'
#
loop_
_entity.id
_entity.type
_entity.pdbx_description
1 polymer ?
#
loop_
_entity_poly.entity_id
_entity_poly.type
_entity_poly.pdbx_seq_one_letter_code
_entity_poly.pdbx_strand_id
1 'polypeptide(L)'
;MDVTFKKDRKDLQGEVKIKSMEMEHIDEDFQPEIEECSLKQKFITISPECVRCNLCAEECPVDAIAGARSDRQARITNKCVKCDICAETCPVGAVKILETTSDVNDDVKFRVKEIKVPHRKLKLKSITVNPEKCKGSRTCVKFCPTGAISIKEGKAVVKTSLCIGCGACVNVCPEHAIELERELGPVIKTKKLLIDQETCVQCQVCEENCPVEAIELEGDEVVLSEDKCILCNVCSTKCPVGALKLEGT
;
A
#
# COMPACT_ATOMS: atom_id res chain seq x y z
N MET A 1 12.22 9.89 -0.64
CA MET A 1 12.25 11.18 -1.38
C MET A 1 11.43 12.20 -0.61
N ASP A 2 11.90 13.45 -0.49
CA ASP A 2 11.17 14.57 0.13
C ASP A 2 11.19 15.74 -0.85
N VAL A 3 10.01 16.19 -1.29
CA VAL A 3 9.86 17.25 -2.29
C VAL A 3 8.85 18.25 -1.79
N THR A 4 9.18 19.54 -1.90
CA THR A 4 8.27 20.64 -1.59
C THR A 4 8.05 21.48 -2.84
N PHE A 5 6.79 21.73 -3.17
CA PHE A 5 6.36 22.67 -4.19
C PHE A 5 5.68 23.85 -3.49
N LYS A 6 5.91 25.05 -4.02
CA LYS A 6 5.32 26.29 -3.51
C LYS A 6 4.63 27.01 -4.67
N LYS A 7 3.43 27.53 -4.42
CA LYS A 7 2.67 28.34 -5.37
C LYS A 7 2.06 29.53 -4.63
N ASP A 8 2.02 30.69 -5.27
CA ASP A 8 1.36 31.88 -4.72
C ASP A 8 -0.16 31.66 -4.66
N ARG A 9 -0.80 32.17 -3.61
CA ARG A 9 -2.25 32.02 -3.44
C ARG A 9 -3.06 32.80 -4.49
N LYS A 10 -2.56 33.93 -4.99
CA LYS A 10 -3.21 34.70 -6.07
C LYS A 10 -3.22 33.91 -7.37
N ASP A 11 -2.16 33.16 -7.65
CA ASP A 11 -2.11 32.28 -8.83
C ASP A 11 -3.15 31.15 -8.71
N LEU A 12 -3.34 30.61 -7.51
CA LEU A 12 -4.40 29.62 -7.26
C LEU A 12 -5.79 30.24 -7.44
N GLN A 13 -6.03 31.45 -6.92
CA GLN A 13 -7.31 32.17 -7.11
C GLN A 13 -7.60 32.43 -8.58
N GLY A 14 -6.59 32.83 -9.37
CA GLY A 14 -6.73 33.03 -10.81
C GLY A 14 -7.12 31.75 -11.55
N GLU A 15 -6.50 30.62 -11.23
CA GLU A 15 -6.85 29.32 -11.83
C GLU A 15 -8.26 28.86 -11.47
N VAL A 16 -8.67 29.04 -10.21
CA VAL A 16 -10.04 28.71 -9.79
C VAL A 16 -11.04 29.59 -10.53
N LYS A 17 -10.78 30.90 -10.64
CA LYS A 17 -11.64 31.83 -11.39
C LYS A 17 -11.80 31.39 -12.85
N ILE A 18 -10.71 31.07 -13.54
CA ILE A 18 -10.74 30.63 -14.94
C ILE A 18 -11.53 29.33 -15.10
N LYS A 19 -11.28 28.32 -14.24
CA LYS A 19 -12.00 27.04 -14.30
C LYS A 19 -13.47 27.17 -13.95
N SER A 20 -13.83 28.10 -13.07
CA SER A 20 -15.21 28.39 -12.74
C SER A 20 -15.93 29.01 -13.94
N MET A 21 -15.32 29.96 -14.66
CA MET A 21 -15.91 30.61 -15.83
C MET A 21 -16.30 29.67 -16.99
N GLU A 22 -15.83 28.41 -16.98
CA GLU A 22 -16.26 27.36 -17.91
C GLU A 22 -17.68 26.81 -17.61
N MET A 23 -18.30 27.22 -16.49
CA MET A 23 -19.67 26.85 -16.11
C MET A 23 -20.68 27.93 -16.54
N GLU A 24 -21.87 27.51 -17.01
CA GLU A 24 -22.94 28.45 -17.39
C GLU A 24 -23.41 29.28 -16.17
N HIS A 25 -23.56 30.61 -16.35
CA HIS A 25 -24.08 31.58 -15.37
C HIS A 25 -23.14 32.15 -14.30
N ILE A 26 -21.83 32.26 -14.55
CA ILE A 26 -20.91 32.95 -13.63
C ILE A 26 -20.68 34.40 -14.05
N ASP A 27 -20.81 35.31 -13.08
CA ASP A 27 -20.57 36.74 -13.22
C ASP A 27 -19.09 37.02 -13.55
N GLU A 28 -18.80 38.00 -14.41
CA GLU A 28 -17.43 38.40 -14.79
C GLU A 28 -16.61 38.85 -13.56
N ASP A 29 -17.32 39.34 -12.54
CA ASP A 29 -16.76 39.81 -11.27
C ASP A 29 -16.57 38.71 -10.20
N PHE A 30 -16.80 37.44 -10.52
CA PHE A 30 -16.56 36.34 -9.57
C PHE A 30 -15.14 36.35 -9.00
N GLN A 31 -15.04 36.30 -7.66
CA GLN A 31 -13.79 36.18 -6.91
C GLN A 31 -13.87 34.97 -5.98
N PRO A 32 -13.06 33.92 -6.18
CA PRO A 32 -13.10 32.75 -5.31
C PRO A 32 -12.46 33.06 -3.95
N GLU A 33 -13.25 32.86 -2.89
CA GLU A 33 -12.74 32.81 -1.52
C GLU A 33 -12.13 31.43 -1.27
N ILE A 34 -10.81 31.40 -1.06
CA ILE A 34 -10.08 30.18 -0.71
C ILE A 34 -9.75 30.26 0.77
N GLU A 35 -10.39 29.44 1.59
CA GLU A 35 -10.13 29.37 3.03
C GLU A 35 -8.76 28.75 3.34
N GLU A 36 -8.23 29.08 4.51
CA GLU A 36 -7.03 28.43 5.01
C GLU A 36 -7.31 26.97 5.36
N CYS A 37 -6.53 26.06 4.81
CA CYS A 37 -6.71 24.64 5.10
C CYS A 37 -5.40 23.87 5.03
N SER A 38 -5.35 22.77 5.78
CA SER A 38 -4.28 21.79 5.68
C SER A 38 -4.88 20.42 5.43
N LEU A 39 -4.37 19.74 4.40
CA LEU A 39 -4.78 18.39 4.04
C LEU A 39 -3.60 17.45 4.11
N LYS A 40 -3.81 16.31 4.75
CA LYS A 40 -2.84 15.23 4.84
C LYS A 40 -3.40 13.98 4.17
N GLN A 41 -2.68 13.44 3.19
CA GLN A 41 -3.07 12.23 2.49
C GLN A 41 -1.93 11.22 2.47
N LYS A 42 -2.31 9.95 2.39
CA LYS A 42 -1.39 8.81 2.28
C LYS A 42 -1.68 8.04 1.02
N PHE A 43 -0.63 7.64 0.32
CA PHE A 43 -0.69 6.85 -0.91
C PHE A 43 0.25 5.66 -0.81
N ILE A 44 -0.18 4.53 -1.39
CA ILE A 44 0.66 3.36 -1.59
C ILE A 44 0.84 3.20 -3.08
N THR A 45 2.08 3.05 -3.54
CA THR A 45 2.43 2.89 -4.95
C THR A 45 3.39 1.73 -5.14
N ILE A 46 3.45 1.20 -6.36
CA ILE A 46 4.36 0.13 -6.76
C ILE A 46 5.34 0.70 -7.77
N SER A 47 6.61 0.70 -7.38
CA SER A 47 7.72 1.25 -8.13
C SER A 47 8.09 0.37 -9.35
N PRO A 48 8.69 0.94 -10.40
CA PRO A 48 9.12 0.18 -11.58
C PRO A 48 10.07 -0.98 -11.29
N GLU A 49 10.82 -0.94 -10.18
CA GLU A 49 11.72 -1.97 -9.69
C GLU A 49 11.00 -3.24 -9.18
N CYS A 50 9.67 -3.27 -9.22
CA CYS A 50 8.88 -4.45 -8.86
C CYS A 50 9.30 -5.66 -9.69
N VAL A 51 9.75 -6.70 -8.98
CA VAL A 51 10.22 -7.98 -9.56
C VAL A 51 9.09 -8.94 -9.93
N ARG A 52 7.82 -8.52 -9.81
CA ARG A 52 6.64 -9.34 -10.17
C ARG A 52 6.51 -10.62 -9.35
N CYS A 53 6.81 -10.53 -8.04
CA CYS A 53 6.76 -11.68 -7.12
C CYS A 53 5.37 -12.01 -6.58
N ASN A 54 4.42 -11.08 -6.68
CA ASN A 54 3.04 -11.20 -6.20
C ASN A 54 2.79 -11.37 -4.70
N LEU A 55 3.81 -11.40 -3.82
CA LEU A 55 3.56 -11.43 -2.36
C LEU A 55 2.63 -10.30 -1.89
N CYS A 56 2.75 -9.10 -2.46
CA CYS A 56 1.89 -7.99 -2.05
C CYS A 56 0.42 -8.27 -2.36
N ALA A 57 0.12 -8.95 -3.47
CA ALA A 57 -1.23 -9.34 -3.84
C ALA A 57 -1.72 -10.51 -2.98
N GLU A 58 -0.89 -11.54 -2.79
CA GLU A 58 -1.17 -12.70 -1.93
C GLU A 58 -1.52 -12.29 -0.50
N GLU A 59 -0.82 -11.28 0.04
CA GLU A 59 -0.92 -10.87 1.45
C GLU A 59 -1.84 -9.64 1.64
N CYS A 60 -2.58 -9.23 0.61
CA CYS A 60 -3.49 -8.09 0.71
C CYS A 60 -4.80 -8.52 1.39
N PRO A 61 -5.13 -8.02 2.59
CA PRO A 61 -6.31 -8.49 3.34
C PRO A 61 -7.65 -8.06 2.72
N VAL A 62 -7.62 -7.14 1.74
CA VAL A 62 -8.82 -6.53 1.13
C VAL A 62 -8.84 -6.67 -0.39
N ASP A 63 -7.99 -7.55 -0.94
CA ASP A 63 -7.90 -7.79 -2.40
C ASP A 63 -7.78 -6.49 -3.22
N ALA A 64 -6.95 -5.57 -2.75
CA ALA A 64 -6.77 -4.25 -3.35
C ALA A 64 -5.61 -4.20 -4.35
N ILE A 65 -4.97 -5.33 -4.67
CA ILE A 65 -3.77 -5.36 -5.52
C ILE A 65 -4.00 -6.33 -6.67
N ALA A 66 -4.05 -5.78 -7.89
CA ALA A 66 -3.99 -6.60 -9.09
C ALA A 66 -2.59 -7.19 -9.23
N GLY A 67 -2.51 -8.53 -9.26
CA GLY A 67 -1.25 -9.26 -9.39
C GLY A 67 -0.47 -8.92 -10.67
N ALA A 68 0.85 -8.96 -10.55
CA ALA A 68 1.78 -8.82 -11.66
C ALA A 68 1.73 -10.02 -12.59
N ARG A 69 1.99 -9.77 -13.87
CA ARG A 69 2.18 -10.77 -14.92
C ARG A 69 3.56 -10.60 -15.55
N SER A 70 3.93 -11.47 -16.48
CA SER A 70 5.22 -11.37 -17.20
C SER A 70 5.43 -10.02 -17.90
N ASP A 71 4.35 -9.38 -18.37
CA ASP A 71 4.34 -8.14 -19.14
C ASP A 71 4.10 -6.88 -18.31
N ARG A 72 3.42 -6.96 -17.15
CA ARG A 72 3.06 -5.80 -16.31
C ARG A 72 3.34 -6.01 -14.82
N GLN A 73 3.73 -4.96 -14.11
CA GLN A 73 3.88 -5.03 -12.65
C GLN A 73 2.52 -5.14 -11.94
N ALA A 74 2.56 -5.46 -10.65
CA ALA A 74 1.38 -5.39 -9.79
C ALA A 74 0.91 -3.94 -9.66
N ARG A 75 -0.39 -3.74 -9.42
CA ARG A 75 -1.00 -2.41 -9.36
C ARG A 75 -1.98 -2.29 -8.19
N ILE A 76 -1.86 -1.22 -7.42
CA ILE A 76 -2.82 -0.86 -6.36
C ILE A 76 -4.13 -0.40 -7.02
N THR A 77 -5.26 -0.88 -6.52
CA THR A 77 -6.61 -0.52 -6.98
C THR A 77 -7.26 0.50 -6.02
N ASN A 78 -8.45 0.97 -6.37
CA ASN A 78 -9.24 1.88 -5.53
C ASN A 78 -9.77 1.23 -4.24
N LYS A 79 -9.71 -0.10 -4.10
CA LYS A 79 -10.11 -0.81 -2.87
C LYS A 79 -9.09 -0.66 -1.71
N CYS A 80 -7.94 -0.02 -1.96
CA CYS A 80 -6.85 0.03 -0.99
C CYS A 80 -7.22 0.82 0.27
N VAL A 81 -7.21 0.13 1.42
CA VAL A 81 -7.46 0.71 2.75
C VAL A 81 -6.19 1.22 3.45
N LYS A 82 -5.04 1.23 2.77
CA LYS A 82 -3.78 1.86 3.24
C LYS A 82 -3.21 1.29 4.56
N CYS A 83 -3.30 -0.05 4.73
CA CYS A 83 -2.86 -0.81 5.91
C CYS A 83 -1.37 -1.20 5.95
N ASP A 84 -0.56 -0.79 4.97
CA ASP A 84 0.91 -0.94 4.94
C ASP A 84 1.48 -2.36 4.78
N ILE A 85 0.68 -3.41 4.98
CA ILE A 85 1.10 -4.82 4.90
C ILE A 85 1.86 -5.13 3.59
N CYS A 86 1.39 -4.62 2.45
CA CYS A 86 2.03 -4.83 1.16
C CYS A 86 3.46 -4.23 1.10
N ALA A 87 3.69 -3.11 1.78
CA ALA A 87 4.98 -2.46 1.88
C ALA A 87 5.92 -3.22 2.83
N GLU A 88 5.42 -3.67 3.99
CA GLU A 88 6.19 -4.52 4.92
C GLU A 88 6.63 -5.84 4.26
N THR A 89 5.76 -6.39 3.42
CA THR A 89 5.95 -7.69 2.77
C THR A 89 6.88 -7.63 1.57
N CYS A 90 7.02 -6.47 0.91
CA CYS A 90 7.73 -6.38 -0.35
C CYS A 90 9.22 -6.70 -0.17
N PRO A 91 9.73 -7.82 -0.71
CA PRO A 91 11.08 -8.31 -0.40
C PRO A 91 12.19 -7.49 -1.09
N VAL A 92 11.81 -6.60 -2.01
CA VAL A 92 12.72 -5.74 -2.77
C VAL A 92 12.45 -4.26 -2.55
N GLY A 93 11.55 -3.91 -1.61
CA GLY A 93 11.23 -2.52 -1.29
C GLY A 93 10.61 -1.72 -2.44
N ALA A 94 9.97 -2.39 -3.41
CA ALA A 94 9.31 -1.75 -4.55
C ALA A 94 7.93 -1.17 -4.22
N VAL A 95 7.28 -1.61 -3.14
CA VAL A 95 6.05 -1.00 -2.66
C VAL A 95 6.42 0.19 -1.77
N LYS A 96 5.97 1.39 -2.13
CA LYS A 96 6.33 2.65 -1.46
C LYS A 96 5.12 3.30 -0.82
N ILE A 97 5.34 3.91 0.34
CA ILE A 97 4.34 4.72 1.03
C ILE A 97 4.74 6.17 0.92
N LEU A 98 3.84 6.98 0.39
CA LEU A 98 4.01 8.42 0.26
C LEU A 98 2.98 9.12 1.14
N GLU A 99 3.43 10.08 1.91
CA GLU A 99 2.60 11.00 2.66
C GLU A 99 2.68 12.36 1.97
N THR A 100 1.53 12.96 1.73
CA THR A 100 1.44 14.28 1.12
C THR A 100 0.76 15.24 2.08
N THR A 101 1.31 16.44 2.23
CA THR A 101 0.65 17.55 2.92
C THR A 101 0.42 18.69 1.94
N SER A 102 -0.73 19.34 2.06
CA SER A 102 -1.08 20.52 1.29
C SER A 102 -1.53 21.58 2.28
N ASP A 103 -0.79 22.68 2.40
CA ASP A 103 -1.07 23.77 3.31
C ASP A 103 -1.40 25.02 2.49
N VAL A 104 -2.60 25.58 2.67
CA VAL A 104 -3.08 26.79 2.01
C VAL A 104 -3.14 27.90 3.07
N ASN A 105 -2.14 28.79 3.08
CA ASN A 105 -2.10 29.97 3.96
C ASN A 105 -1.91 31.21 3.06
N ASP A 106 -0.89 32.06 3.32
CA ASP A 106 -0.45 33.12 2.38
C ASP A 106 0.03 32.54 1.04
N ASP A 107 0.67 31.37 1.12
CA ASP A 107 1.14 30.58 -0.02
C ASP A 107 0.54 29.18 0.05
N VAL A 108 0.48 28.51 -1.09
CA VAL A 108 0.13 27.09 -1.20
C VAL A 108 1.40 26.26 -1.19
N LYS A 109 1.57 25.42 -0.17
CA LYS A 109 2.72 24.51 -0.04
C LYS A 109 2.27 23.07 -0.15
N PHE A 110 2.82 22.35 -1.12
CA PHE A 110 2.63 20.91 -1.26
C PHE A 110 3.91 20.20 -0.87
N ARG A 111 3.84 19.23 0.04
CA ARG A 111 4.98 18.37 0.38
C ARG A 111 4.65 16.93 0.07
N VAL A 112 5.61 16.20 -0.46
CA VAL A 112 5.53 14.76 -0.69
C VAL A 112 6.73 14.12 -0.01
N LYS A 113 6.46 13.22 0.93
CA LYS A 113 7.46 12.53 1.72
C LYS A 113 7.26 11.02 1.64
N GLU A 114 8.33 10.30 1.30
CA GLU A 114 8.34 8.84 1.42
C GLU A 114 8.48 8.41 2.88
N ILE A 115 7.55 7.57 3.33
CA ILE A 115 7.54 7.01 4.68
C ILE A 115 8.23 5.65 4.64
N LYS A 116 9.21 5.48 5.52
CA LYS A 116 9.89 4.19 5.70
C LYS A 116 8.99 3.27 6.52
N VAL A 117 8.78 2.06 6.02
CA VAL A 117 8.09 0.99 6.73
C VAL A 117 9.09 -0.11 7.12
N PRO A 118 8.89 -0.77 8.26
CA PRO A 118 9.67 -1.95 8.59
C PRO A 118 9.33 -3.09 7.63
N HIS A 119 10.29 -3.94 7.31
CA HIS A 119 10.04 -5.15 6.54
C HIS A 119 9.90 -6.34 7.46
N ARG A 120 8.84 -7.13 7.29
CA ARG A 120 8.69 -8.40 8.01
C ARG A 120 9.66 -9.44 7.47
N LYS A 121 9.98 -10.42 8.32
CA LYS A 121 10.94 -11.48 7.95
C LYS A 121 10.35 -12.36 6.85
N LEU A 122 11.15 -12.65 5.83
CA LEU A 122 10.84 -13.61 4.79
C LEU A 122 11.93 -14.70 4.82
N LYS A 123 11.53 -15.95 5.06
CA LYS A 123 12.45 -17.08 5.20
C LYS A 123 12.18 -18.10 4.10
N LEU A 124 13.17 -18.36 3.26
CA LEU A 124 13.16 -19.46 2.31
C LEU A 124 13.15 -20.80 3.05
N LYS A 125 12.25 -21.72 2.68
CA LYS A 125 12.26 -23.12 3.16
C LYS A 125 12.86 -24.04 2.12
N SER A 126 12.27 -24.06 0.92
CA SER A 126 12.72 -24.89 -0.19
C SER A 126 12.44 -24.18 -1.51
N ILE A 127 13.24 -24.48 -2.53
CA ILE A 127 12.98 -24.08 -3.91
C ILE A 127 13.53 -25.15 -4.84
N THR A 128 12.68 -25.67 -5.72
CA THR A 128 13.01 -26.79 -6.61
C THR A 128 12.59 -26.46 -8.03
N VAL A 129 13.28 -27.05 -9.00
CA VAL A 129 12.98 -26.92 -10.43
C VAL A 129 12.69 -28.31 -10.97
N ASN A 130 11.50 -28.50 -11.54
CA ASN A 130 11.15 -29.73 -12.24
C ASN A 130 11.84 -29.74 -13.63
N PRO A 131 12.79 -30.67 -13.87
CA PRO A 131 13.54 -30.71 -15.12
C PRO A 131 12.71 -31.12 -16.33
N GLU A 132 11.61 -31.86 -16.16
CA GLU A 132 10.75 -32.32 -17.25
C GLU A 132 9.90 -31.16 -17.80
N LYS A 133 9.36 -30.33 -16.89
CA LYS A 133 8.59 -29.13 -17.25
C LYS A 133 9.47 -27.99 -17.74
N CYS A 134 10.67 -27.82 -17.20
CA CYS A 134 11.52 -26.67 -17.52
C CYS A 134 11.98 -26.68 -19.00
N LYS A 135 11.49 -25.75 -19.81
CA LYS A 135 11.92 -25.56 -21.22
C LYS A 135 13.11 -24.60 -21.41
N GLY A 136 13.69 -24.09 -20.32
CA GLY A 136 14.87 -23.22 -20.40
C GLY A 136 14.59 -21.82 -20.96
N SER A 137 13.38 -21.28 -20.80
CA SER A 137 12.96 -19.96 -21.33
C SER A 137 13.76 -18.77 -20.81
N ARG A 138 14.51 -18.94 -19.71
CA ARG A 138 15.33 -17.91 -19.02
C ARG A 138 14.54 -16.76 -18.39
N THR A 139 13.21 -16.77 -18.42
CA THR A 139 12.37 -15.73 -17.79
C THR A 139 12.65 -15.59 -16.30
N CYS A 140 12.86 -16.71 -15.59
CA CYS A 140 13.21 -16.72 -14.17
C CYS A 140 14.58 -16.06 -13.88
N VAL A 141 15.55 -16.17 -14.80
CA VAL A 141 16.86 -15.51 -14.68
C VAL A 141 16.69 -14.01 -14.81
N LYS A 142 15.92 -13.55 -15.80
CA LYS A 142 15.68 -12.12 -16.07
C LYS A 142 15.07 -11.38 -14.87
N PHE A 143 14.15 -12.01 -14.14
CA PHE A 143 13.43 -11.38 -13.03
C PHE A 143 13.99 -11.71 -11.64
N CYS A 144 15.10 -12.45 -11.54
CA CYS A 144 15.71 -12.75 -10.25
C CYS A 144 16.49 -11.53 -9.73
N PRO A 145 16.06 -10.86 -8.64
CA PRO A 145 16.75 -9.65 -8.16
C PRO A 145 18.14 -9.91 -7.61
N THR A 146 18.43 -11.15 -7.19
CA THR A 146 19.70 -11.50 -6.55
C THR A 146 20.65 -12.26 -7.47
N GLY A 147 20.24 -12.53 -8.71
CA GLY A 147 21.03 -13.37 -9.63
C GLY A 147 21.19 -14.82 -9.17
N ALA A 148 20.31 -15.32 -8.29
CA ALA A 148 20.39 -16.67 -7.75
C ALA A 148 20.14 -17.79 -8.79
N ILE A 149 19.62 -17.47 -9.98
CA ILE A 149 19.20 -18.46 -10.98
C ILE A 149 20.12 -18.39 -12.20
N SER A 150 20.59 -19.55 -12.64
CA SER A 150 21.41 -19.74 -13.84
C SER A 150 20.84 -20.86 -14.72
N ILE A 151 21.33 -21.01 -15.95
CA ILE A 151 20.96 -22.13 -16.83
C ILE A 151 22.15 -23.10 -16.95
N LYS A 152 21.91 -24.38 -16.69
CA LYS A 152 22.86 -25.48 -16.95
C LYS A 152 22.14 -26.57 -17.75
N GLU A 153 22.77 -27.05 -18.82
CA GLU A 153 22.20 -28.10 -19.69
C GLU A 153 20.77 -27.78 -20.17
N GLY A 154 20.50 -26.50 -20.45
CA GLY A 154 19.18 -26.03 -20.87
C GLY A 154 18.12 -25.93 -19.77
N LYS A 155 18.45 -26.24 -18.51
CA LYS A 155 17.53 -26.19 -17.36
C LYS A 155 17.93 -25.11 -16.35
N ALA A 156 16.94 -24.55 -15.66
CA ALA A 156 17.19 -23.59 -14.60
C ALA A 156 17.75 -24.27 -13.36
N VAL A 157 18.78 -23.67 -12.76
CA VAL A 157 19.42 -24.13 -11.51
C VAL A 157 19.47 -22.95 -10.55
N VAL A 158 19.00 -23.18 -9.31
CA VAL A 158 18.92 -22.16 -8.27
C VAL A 158 20.05 -22.33 -7.25
N LYS A 159 20.81 -21.26 -7.01
CA LYS A 159 21.75 -21.16 -5.90
C LYS A 159 21.02 -20.66 -4.66
N THR A 160 20.59 -21.57 -3.80
CA THR A 160 19.78 -21.29 -2.60
C THR A 160 20.41 -20.27 -1.67
N SER A 161 21.74 -20.23 -1.56
CA SER A 161 22.47 -19.27 -0.72
C SER A 161 22.28 -17.80 -1.13
N LEU A 162 21.83 -17.53 -2.36
CA LEU A 162 21.54 -16.18 -2.88
C LEU A 162 20.03 -15.93 -3.01
N CYS A 163 19.20 -16.95 -2.82
CA CYS A 163 17.76 -16.85 -3.04
C CYS A 163 17.10 -16.25 -1.79
N ILE A 164 16.41 -15.12 -1.98
CA ILE A 164 15.66 -14.44 -0.91
C ILE A 164 14.23 -14.96 -0.76
N GLY A 165 13.83 -15.98 -1.53
CA GLY A 165 12.47 -16.54 -1.45
C GLY A 165 11.36 -15.61 -1.98
N CYS A 166 11.68 -14.63 -2.84
CA CYS A 166 10.68 -13.69 -3.36
C CYS A 166 9.64 -14.37 -4.28
N GLY A 167 9.97 -15.45 -4.99
CA GLY A 167 8.98 -16.12 -5.85
C GLY A 167 8.68 -15.45 -7.19
N ALA A 168 9.43 -14.41 -7.57
CA ALA A 168 9.36 -13.84 -8.93
C ALA A 168 9.52 -14.91 -10.02
N CYS A 169 10.43 -15.87 -9.81
CA CYS A 169 10.67 -16.96 -10.74
C CYS A 169 9.48 -17.91 -10.91
N VAL A 170 8.72 -18.17 -9.85
CA VAL A 170 7.51 -19.01 -9.87
C VAL A 170 6.45 -18.31 -10.71
N ASN A 171 6.17 -17.04 -10.42
CA ASN A 171 5.12 -16.27 -11.10
C ASN A 171 5.37 -16.10 -12.61
N VAL A 172 6.63 -15.95 -13.03
CA VAL A 172 6.98 -15.66 -14.43
C VAL A 172 7.33 -16.91 -15.25
N CYS A 173 7.29 -18.11 -14.65
CA CYS A 173 7.58 -19.36 -15.35
C CYS A 173 6.36 -19.82 -16.16
N PRO A 174 6.40 -19.81 -17.51
CA PRO A 174 5.25 -20.21 -18.32
C PRO A 174 4.88 -21.70 -18.12
N GLU A 175 5.87 -22.52 -17.81
CA GLU A 175 5.73 -23.98 -17.64
C GLU A 175 5.38 -24.38 -16.20
N HIS A 176 5.29 -23.41 -15.27
CA HIS A 176 5.10 -23.68 -13.84
C HIS A 176 6.06 -24.76 -13.31
N ALA A 177 7.32 -24.68 -13.75
CA ALA A 177 8.34 -25.69 -13.47
C ALA A 177 9.08 -25.45 -12.14
N ILE A 178 8.72 -24.42 -11.37
CA ILE A 178 9.43 -24.01 -10.16
C ILE A 178 8.46 -24.05 -8.99
N GLU A 179 8.82 -24.77 -7.94
CA GLU A 179 8.08 -24.83 -6.68
C GLU A 179 8.89 -24.10 -5.61
N LEU A 180 8.20 -23.32 -4.78
CA LEU A 180 8.80 -22.50 -3.73
C LEU A 180 7.99 -22.64 -2.45
N GLU A 181 8.67 -22.99 -1.37
CA GLU A 181 8.11 -22.90 -0.03
C GLU A 181 8.86 -21.82 0.77
N ARG A 182 8.09 -21.01 1.47
CA ARG A 182 8.58 -19.90 2.29
C ARG A 182 7.74 -19.75 3.54
N GLU A 183 8.32 -19.08 4.52
CA GLU A 183 7.65 -18.67 5.76
C GLU A 183 7.74 -17.15 5.88
N LEU A 184 6.60 -16.52 6.16
CA LEU A 184 6.49 -15.10 6.44
C LEU A 184 6.39 -14.89 7.95
N GLY A 185 7.14 -13.92 8.46
CA GLY A 185 6.96 -13.42 9.82
C GLY A 185 5.61 -12.71 9.98
N PRO A 186 5.23 -12.41 11.24
CA PRO A 186 4.02 -11.64 11.51
C PRO A 186 4.11 -10.23 10.91
N VAL A 187 2.96 -9.63 10.65
CA VAL A 187 2.84 -8.20 10.33
C VAL A 187 3.33 -7.38 11.53
N ILE A 188 4.08 -6.33 11.28
CA ILE A 188 4.72 -5.52 12.32
C ILE A 188 3.77 -4.38 12.69
N LYS A 189 3.06 -4.51 13.82
CA LYS A 189 2.22 -3.44 14.34
C LYS A 189 3.09 -2.30 14.89
N THR A 190 3.02 -1.14 14.25
CA THR A 190 3.70 0.12 14.65
C THR A 190 2.75 1.17 15.20
N LYS A 191 1.47 0.80 15.36
CA LYS A 191 0.40 1.66 15.83
C LYS A 191 -0.53 0.88 16.75
N LYS A 192 -1.31 1.61 17.52
CA LYS A 192 -2.43 1.07 18.30
C LYS A 192 -3.68 1.88 18.02
N LEU A 193 -4.83 1.20 18.07
CA LEU A 193 -6.13 1.83 18.02
C LEU A 193 -6.60 2.10 19.45
N LEU A 194 -6.76 3.37 19.79
CA LEU A 194 -7.36 3.81 21.04
C LEU A 194 -8.85 4.00 20.84
N ILE A 195 -9.63 3.53 21.81
CA ILE A 195 -11.09 3.61 21.81
C ILE A 195 -11.49 4.31 23.11
N ASP A 196 -12.11 5.48 22.96
CA ASP A 196 -12.70 6.24 24.05
C ASP A 196 -14.19 5.86 24.17
N GLN A 197 -14.49 5.02 25.16
CA GLN A 197 -15.86 4.55 25.40
C GLN A 197 -16.77 5.66 25.95
N GLU A 198 -16.22 6.69 26.61
CA GLU A 198 -17.01 7.80 27.16
C GLU A 198 -17.50 8.73 26.04
N THR A 199 -16.66 8.97 25.04
CA THR A 199 -17.03 9.77 23.85
C THR A 199 -17.87 8.97 22.85
N CYS A 200 -17.84 7.63 22.92
CA CYS A 200 -18.55 6.77 21.99
C CYS A 200 -20.07 6.95 22.10
N VAL A 201 -20.73 7.15 20.95
CA VAL A 201 -22.20 7.24 20.85
C VAL A 201 -22.83 6.00 20.24
N GLN A 202 -22.07 4.90 20.17
CA GLN A 202 -22.57 3.55 19.83
C GLN A 202 -23.28 3.45 18.47
N CYS A 203 -22.92 4.32 17.53
CA CYS A 203 -23.56 4.43 16.21
C CYS A 203 -23.21 3.29 15.23
N GLN A 204 -22.42 2.29 15.63
CA GLN A 204 -21.99 1.13 14.83
C GLN A 204 -21.20 1.42 13.53
N VAL A 205 -20.96 2.68 13.17
CA VAL A 205 -20.19 3.06 11.96
C VAL A 205 -18.82 2.39 11.89
N CYS A 206 -18.13 2.24 13.02
CA CYS A 206 -16.80 1.62 13.04
C CYS A 206 -16.83 0.12 12.73
N GLU A 207 -17.84 -0.60 13.22
CA GLU A 207 -18.09 -2.02 12.98
C GLU A 207 -18.45 -2.27 11.52
N GLU A 208 -19.46 -1.57 11.00
CA GLU A 208 -19.94 -1.73 9.61
C GLU A 208 -18.86 -1.44 8.56
N ASN A 209 -17.88 -0.60 8.90
CA ASN A 209 -16.82 -0.18 7.98
C ASN A 209 -15.49 -0.88 8.22
N CYS A 210 -15.41 -1.84 9.15
CA CYS A 210 -14.19 -2.59 9.40
C CYS A 210 -13.99 -3.66 8.31
N PRO A 211 -12.98 -3.52 7.45
CA PRO A 211 -12.83 -4.41 6.29
C PRO A 211 -12.36 -5.83 6.65
N VAL A 212 -12.06 -6.07 7.93
CA VAL A 212 -11.51 -7.34 8.45
C VAL A 212 -12.25 -7.80 9.71
N GLU A 213 -13.42 -7.21 10.00
CA GLU A 213 -14.29 -7.63 11.12
C GLU A 213 -13.53 -7.73 12.45
N ALA A 214 -12.65 -6.75 12.68
CA ALA A 214 -11.82 -6.66 13.88
C ALA A 214 -12.47 -5.87 15.01
N ILE A 215 -13.61 -5.21 14.78
CA ILE A 215 -14.26 -4.35 15.77
C ILE A 215 -15.75 -4.66 15.79
N GLU A 216 -16.32 -4.74 16.98
CA GLU A 216 -17.71 -5.14 17.23
C GLU A 216 -18.27 -4.31 18.39
N LEU A 217 -19.56 -3.96 18.33
CA LEU A 217 -20.26 -3.35 19.46
C LEU A 217 -20.92 -4.45 20.31
N GLU A 218 -20.33 -4.75 21.47
CA GLU A 218 -20.86 -5.71 22.44
C GLU A 218 -21.65 -4.97 23.53
N GLY A 219 -22.97 -4.89 23.35
CA GLY A 219 -23.84 -4.11 24.23
C GLY A 219 -23.54 -2.62 24.08
N ASP A 220 -22.96 -2.03 25.12
CA ASP A 220 -22.63 -0.60 25.17
C ASP A 220 -21.15 -0.30 24.89
N GLU A 221 -20.31 -1.32 24.75
CA GLU A 221 -18.85 -1.17 24.59
C GLU A 221 -18.37 -1.60 23.20
N VAL A 222 -17.46 -0.83 22.63
CA VAL A 222 -16.78 -1.21 21.38
C VAL A 222 -15.58 -2.10 21.71
N VAL A 223 -15.60 -3.34 21.24
CA VAL A 223 -14.56 -4.35 21.47
C VAL A 223 -13.68 -4.50 20.23
N LEU A 224 -12.36 -4.56 20.43
CA LEU A 224 -11.35 -4.71 19.38
C LEU A 224 -10.67 -6.07 19.46
N SER A 225 -10.79 -6.85 18.39
CA SER A 225 -9.97 -8.03 18.15
C SER A 225 -8.60 -7.62 17.62
N GLU A 226 -7.63 -7.49 18.52
CA GLU A 226 -6.25 -7.13 18.18
C GLU A 226 -5.69 -8.00 17.04
N ASP A 227 -5.81 -9.31 17.10
CA ASP A 227 -5.21 -10.21 16.09
C ASP A 227 -5.76 -10.02 14.67
N LYS A 228 -7.00 -9.55 14.54
CA LYS A 228 -7.64 -9.25 13.25
C LYS A 228 -7.31 -7.84 12.77
N CYS A 229 -7.06 -6.90 13.68
CA CYS A 229 -6.89 -5.50 13.34
C CYS A 229 -5.64 -5.26 12.49
N ILE A 230 -5.86 -4.83 11.24
CA ILE A 230 -4.79 -4.49 10.28
C ILE A 230 -4.36 -3.02 10.31
N LEU A 231 -4.86 -2.22 11.28
CA LEU A 231 -4.48 -0.82 11.49
C LEU A 231 -4.64 0.08 10.23
N CYS A 232 -5.72 -0.15 9.46
CA CYS A 232 -6.01 0.55 8.21
C CYS A 232 -6.57 1.98 8.37
N ASN A 233 -6.81 2.43 9.60
CA ASN A 233 -7.35 3.76 9.95
C ASN A 233 -8.79 4.06 9.50
N VAL A 234 -9.51 3.09 8.89
CA VAL A 234 -10.86 3.32 8.37
C VAL A 234 -11.83 3.71 9.49
N CYS A 235 -11.84 2.95 10.59
CA CYS A 235 -12.72 3.21 11.74
C CYS A 235 -12.46 4.56 12.42
N SER A 236 -11.18 4.93 12.60
CA SER A 236 -10.80 6.21 13.18
C SER A 236 -11.20 7.38 12.28
N THR A 237 -11.01 7.26 10.96
CA THR A 237 -11.36 8.33 10.01
C THR A 237 -12.87 8.51 9.86
N LYS A 238 -13.65 7.42 9.99
CA LYS A 238 -15.11 7.46 9.84
C LYS A 238 -15.86 7.75 11.14
N CYS A 239 -15.19 7.75 12.29
CA CYS A 239 -15.85 8.00 13.57
C CYS A 239 -16.37 9.45 13.63
N PRO A 240 -17.69 9.69 13.68
CA PRO A 240 -18.25 11.04 13.60
C PRO A 240 -17.97 11.87 14.87
N VAL A 241 -17.74 11.20 16.00
CA VAL A 241 -17.48 11.82 17.30
C VAL A 241 -16.00 11.77 17.72
N GLY A 242 -15.13 11.20 16.89
CA GLY A 242 -13.69 11.13 17.16
C GLY A 242 -13.28 10.20 18.32
N ALA A 243 -14.14 9.27 18.73
CA ALA A 243 -13.88 8.30 19.80
C ALA A 243 -12.79 7.27 19.46
N LEU A 244 -12.45 7.07 18.18
CA LEU A 244 -11.44 6.10 17.73
C LEU A 244 -10.22 6.81 17.12
N LYS A 245 -9.02 6.52 17.62
CA LYS A 245 -7.77 7.17 17.17
C LYS A 245 -6.64 6.16 16.97
N LEU A 246 -5.97 6.21 15.82
CA LEU A 246 -4.70 5.48 15.63
C LEU A 246 -3.52 6.33 16.10
N GLU A 247 -2.74 5.81 17.04
CA GLU A 247 -1.50 6.43 17.51
C GLU A 247 -0.28 5.56 17.16
N GLY A 248 0.84 6.22 16.81
CA GLY A 248 2.12 5.55 16.60
C GLY A 248 2.72 5.09 17.93
N THR A 249 3.27 3.88 17.95
CA THR A 249 4.00 3.31 19.09
C THR A 249 5.47 3.73 19.11
#